data_AF-A0A949IC77-F1
#
_entry.id   AF-A0A949IC77-F1
#
_cell.length_a   1.000
_cell.length_b   1.000
_cell.length_c   1.000
_cell.angle_alpha   90.00
_cell.angle_beta   90.00
_cell.angle_gamma   90.00
#
_symmetry.space_group_name_H-M   'P 1'
#
loop_
_entity.id
_entity.type
_entity.pdbx_description
1 polymer ?
#
loop_
_entity_poly.entity_id
_entity_poly.type
_entity_poly.pdbx_seq_one_letter_code
_entity_poly.pdbx_strand_id
1 'polypeptide(L)'
;LNLGLASRMVVRTPLMWLDKAQTWALARQLGGEPLLDMLRDHTHTCYLGDRQHRHAWGYGCGTCPACELRAAGYARFVRGEFTPLAAVPSPG
;
A
#
# COMPACT_ATOMS: atom_id res chain seq x y z
N LEU A 1 20.79 -16.31 1.25
CA LEU A 1 21.75 -15.25 0.86
C LEU A 1 22.76 -15.07 1.99
N ASN A 2 24.02 -15.49 1.83
CA ASN A 2 25.11 -15.21 2.79
C ASN A 2 26.51 -15.40 2.16
N LEU A 3 26.65 -15.30 0.84
CA LEU A 3 27.93 -15.57 0.15
C LEU A 3 28.72 -14.32 -0.26
N GLY A 4 28.43 -13.16 0.34
CA GLY A 4 29.13 -11.90 0.04
C GLY A 4 29.06 -10.80 1.10
N LEU A 5 28.11 -10.87 2.05
CA LEU A 5 28.07 -10.06 3.25
C LEU A 5 28.55 -10.97 4.39
N ALA A 6 29.67 -10.68 5.03
CA ALA A 6 30.18 -11.43 6.19
C ALA A 6 29.31 -11.19 7.45
N SER A 7 27.98 -11.08 7.29
CA SER A 7 26.98 -10.83 8.32
C SER A 7 25.65 -11.48 7.94
N ARG A 8 24.88 -11.93 8.95
CA ARG A 8 23.51 -12.41 8.75
C ARG A 8 22.57 -11.23 8.50
N MET A 9 21.99 -11.17 7.31
CA MET A 9 20.92 -10.22 6.97
C MET A 9 19.59 -10.96 6.81
N VAL A 10 18.52 -10.40 7.39
CA VAL A 10 17.14 -10.89 7.20
C VAL A 10 16.37 -9.89 6.37
N VAL A 11 15.88 -10.31 5.21
CA VAL A 11 14.99 -9.50 4.37
C VAL A 11 13.55 -9.76 4.82
N ARG A 12 12.91 -8.76 5.42
CA ARG A 12 11.48 -8.81 5.78
C ARG A 12 10.64 -8.25 4.63
N THR A 13 9.62 -8.98 4.20
CA THR A 13 8.71 -8.61 3.12
C THR A 13 7.27 -8.50 3.65
N PRO A 14 6.96 -7.50 4.49
CA PRO A 14 5.68 -7.43 5.21
C PRO A 14 4.45 -7.31 4.30
N LEU A 15 4.64 -6.98 3.02
CA LEU A 15 3.59 -6.82 2.03
C LEU A 15 3.49 -8.00 1.04
N MET A 16 4.32 -9.05 1.17
CA MET A 16 4.45 -10.13 0.17
C MET A 16 3.11 -10.77 -0.22
N TRP A 17 2.22 -10.94 0.76
CA TRP A 17 0.94 -11.62 0.61
C TRP A 17 -0.26 -10.67 0.69
N LEU A 18 -0.02 -9.36 0.56
CA LEU A 18 -1.06 -8.34 0.65
C LEU A 18 -1.41 -7.77 -0.72
N ASP A 19 -2.71 -7.72 -1.02
CA ASP A 19 -3.21 -6.89 -2.10
C ASP A 19 -3.27 -5.41 -1.70
N LYS A 20 -3.71 -4.55 -2.63
CA LYS A 20 -3.71 -3.11 -2.38
C LYS A 20 -4.79 -2.67 -1.37
N ALA A 21 -5.92 -3.37 -1.30
CA ALA A 21 -6.95 -3.08 -0.30
C ALA A 21 -6.47 -3.47 1.11
N GLN A 22 -5.81 -4.62 1.23
CA GLN A 22 -5.18 -5.07 2.47
C GLN A 22 -4.03 -4.15 2.89
N THR A 23 -3.26 -3.61 1.93
CA THR A 23 -2.22 -2.61 2.23
C THR A 23 -2.80 -1.33 2.86
N TRP A 24 -3.96 -0.85 2.36
CA TRP A 24 -4.68 0.27 2.99
C TRP A 24 -5.20 -0.09 4.38
N ALA A 25 -5.75 -1.29 4.55
CA ALA A 25 -6.19 -1.78 5.85
C ALA A 25 -5.04 -1.88 6.86
N LEU A 26 -3.87 -2.33 6.41
CA LEU A 26 -2.67 -2.42 7.24
C LEU A 26 -2.23 -1.04 7.71
N ALA A 27 -2.22 -0.04 6.81
CA ALA A 27 -1.91 1.33 7.18
C ALA A 27 -2.88 1.87 8.25
N ARG A 28 -4.19 1.63 8.08
CA ARG A 28 -5.18 2.02 9.10
C ARG A 28 -4.93 1.30 10.43
N GLN A 29 -4.58 0.02 10.42
CA GLN A 29 -4.29 -0.73 11.64
C GLN A 29 -3.04 -0.20 12.37
N LEU A 30 -2.00 0.20 11.62
CA LEU A 30 -0.74 0.66 12.21
C LEU A 30 -0.78 2.10 12.72
N GLY A 31 -1.52 2.98 12.04
CA GLY A 31 -1.46 4.42 12.32
C GLY A 31 -2.77 5.17 12.16
N GLY A 32 -3.90 4.47 12.02
CA GLY A 32 -5.23 5.07 11.91
C GLY A 32 -5.39 6.01 10.71
N GLU A 33 -6.34 6.95 10.84
CA GLU A 33 -6.55 8.01 9.84
C GLU A 33 -5.33 8.91 9.62
N PRO A 34 -4.54 9.31 10.64
CA PRO A 34 -3.35 10.15 10.40
C PRO A 34 -2.34 9.53 9.41
N LEU A 35 -2.10 8.22 9.50
CA LEU A 35 -1.25 7.53 8.54
C LEU A 35 -1.91 7.41 7.17
N LEU A 36 -3.23 7.22 7.10
CA LEU A 36 -3.95 7.23 5.81
C LEU A 36 -3.89 8.61 5.13
N ASP A 37 -4.05 9.70 5.87
CA ASP A 37 -3.88 11.08 5.37
C ASP A 37 -2.46 11.27 4.82
N MET A 38 -1.45 10.88 5.62
CA MET A 38 -0.06 10.94 5.18
C MET A 38 0.16 10.15 3.89
N LEU A 39 -0.37 8.93 3.78
CA LEU A 39 -0.24 8.11 2.58
C LEU A 39 -0.95 8.75 1.38
N ARG A 40 -2.12 9.34 1.57
CA ARG A 40 -2.89 10.00 0.49
C ARG A 40 -2.17 11.24 -0.03
N ASP A 41 -1.62 12.06 0.86
CA ASP A 41 -1.12 13.39 0.51
C ASP A 41 0.41 13.42 0.26
N HIS A 42 1.17 12.56 0.93
CA HIS A 42 2.64 12.62 0.90
C HIS A 42 3.33 11.47 0.16
N THR A 43 2.61 10.43 -0.30
CA THR A 43 3.22 9.42 -1.18
C THR A 43 3.02 9.75 -2.66
N HIS A 44 3.79 9.07 -3.51
CA HIS A 44 3.66 9.17 -4.94
C HIS A 44 3.56 7.77 -5.54
N THR A 45 2.57 7.57 -6.41
CA THR A 45 2.31 6.28 -7.07
C THR A 45 2.09 6.46 -8.57
N CYS A 46 1.66 7.64 -9.01
CA CYS A 46 1.37 7.92 -10.41
C CYS A 46 2.64 7.79 -11.28
N TYR A 47 2.57 7.04 -12.37
CA TYR A 47 3.69 6.93 -13.30
C TYR A 47 3.97 8.22 -14.08
N LEU A 48 2.99 9.11 -14.18
CA LEU A 48 3.11 10.36 -14.92
C LEU A 48 3.53 11.54 -14.03
N GLY A 49 3.85 11.32 -12.76
CA GLY A 49 4.31 12.40 -11.90
C GLY A 49 3.20 13.36 -11.42
N ASP A 50 1.93 13.10 -11.72
CA ASP A 50 0.84 14.01 -11.38
C ASP A 50 0.65 14.14 -9.86
N ARG A 51 0.86 15.36 -9.37
CA ARG A 51 0.63 15.78 -7.97
C ARG A 51 -0.35 16.96 -7.86
N GLN A 52 -1.07 17.26 -8.94
CA GLN A 52 -2.04 18.37 -9.00
C GLN A 52 -3.47 17.87 -8.77
N HIS A 53 -3.82 16.70 -9.33
CA HIS A 53 -5.16 16.15 -9.20
C HIS A 53 -5.29 15.28 -7.95
N ARG A 54 -6.08 15.75 -6.97
CA ARG A 54 -6.36 15.04 -5.72
C ARG A 54 -7.65 14.22 -5.83
N HIS A 55 -7.55 12.94 -5.49
CA HIS A 55 -8.67 11.99 -5.38
C HIS A 55 -8.82 11.51 -3.93
N ALA A 56 -9.91 10.80 -3.63
CA ALA A 56 -10.12 10.20 -2.29
C ALA A 56 -8.99 9.23 -1.88
N TRP A 57 -8.32 8.60 -2.86
CA TRP A 57 -7.20 7.66 -2.66
C TRP A 57 -5.80 8.33 -2.72
N GLY A 58 -5.74 9.66 -2.89
CA GLY A 58 -4.51 10.47 -2.99
C GLY A 58 -4.33 11.15 -4.36
N TYR A 59 -3.13 11.65 -4.62
CA TYR A 59 -2.80 12.34 -5.88
C TYR A 59 -2.46 11.38 -7.04
N GLY A 60 -2.86 11.77 -8.26
CA GLY A 60 -2.41 11.12 -9.50
C GLY A 60 -3.31 11.38 -10.71
N CYS A 61 -2.82 11.00 -11.90
CA CYS A 61 -3.52 11.25 -13.16
C CYS A 61 -4.82 10.44 -13.34
N GLY A 62 -5.04 9.39 -12.53
CA GLY A 62 -6.24 8.56 -12.57
C GLY A 62 -6.32 7.56 -13.73
N THR A 63 -5.44 7.66 -14.73
CA THR A 63 -5.52 6.87 -15.98
C THR A 63 -4.33 5.96 -16.23
N CYS A 64 -3.27 6.04 -15.40
CA CYS A 64 -2.15 5.11 -15.50
C CYS A 64 -2.39 3.85 -14.65
N PRO A 65 -1.77 2.70 -14.99
CA PRO A 65 -2.01 1.43 -14.28
C PRO A 65 -1.76 1.50 -12.77
N ALA A 66 -0.77 2.30 -12.33
CA ALA A 66 -0.50 2.48 -10.90
C ALA A 66 -1.62 3.26 -10.17
N CYS A 67 -2.19 4.26 -10.82
CA CYS A 67 -3.35 5.00 -10.30
C CYS A 67 -4.58 4.09 -10.24
N GLU A 68 -4.84 3.31 -11.28
CA GLU A 68 -5.97 2.37 -11.33
C GLU A 68 -5.91 1.34 -10.19
N LEU A 69 -4.75 0.69 -10.01
CA LEU A 69 -4.55 -0.28 -8.92
C LEU A 69 -4.74 0.35 -7.54
N ARG A 70 -4.20 1.55 -7.34
CA ARG A 70 -4.32 2.29 -6.07
C ARG A 70 -5.76 2.69 -5.78
N ALA A 71 -6.47 3.20 -6.78
CA ALA A 71 -7.86 3.63 -6.70
C ALA A 71 -8.79 2.44 -6.42
N ALA A 72 -8.65 1.35 -7.17
CA ALA A 72 -9.44 0.14 -6.99
C ALA A 72 -9.22 -0.49 -5.60
N GLY A 73 -7.97 -0.56 -5.16
CA GLY A 73 -7.62 -1.02 -3.82
C GLY A 73 -8.23 -0.18 -2.71
N TYR A 74 -8.18 1.15 -2.84
CA TYR A 74 -8.81 2.06 -1.88
C TYR A 74 -10.33 1.91 -1.85
N ALA A 75 -10.97 1.81 -3.01
CA ALA A 75 -12.42 1.66 -3.09
C ALA A 75 -12.90 0.36 -2.43
N ARG A 76 -12.20 -0.77 -2.66
CA ARG A 76 -12.45 -2.04 -1.97
C ARG A 76 -12.22 -1.92 -0.46
N PHE A 77 -11.16 -1.25 -0.04
CA PHE A 77 -10.86 -1.02 1.37
C PHE A 77 -12.00 -0.25 2.08
N VAL A 78 -12.49 0.84 1.49
CA VAL A 78 -13.59 1.64 2.06
C VAL A 78 -14.88 0.82 2.17
N ARG A 79 -15.15 -0.08 1.21
CA ARG A 79 -16.31 -1.00 1.25
C ARG A 79 -16.11 -2.22 2.16
N GLY A 80 -14.89 -2.45 2.68
CA GLY A 80 -14.58 -3.65 3.46
C GLY A 80 -14.42 -4.93 2.62
N GLU A 81 -14.20 -4.81 1.31
CA GLU A 81 -14.13 -5.92 0.35
C GLU A 81 -12.71 -6.48 0.19
N PHE A 82 -12.17 -7.03 1.27
CA PHE A 82 -10.86 -7.69 1.27
C PHE A 82 -10.79 -8.76 2.36
N THR A 83 -9.97 -9.79 2.14
CA THR A 83 -9.72 -10.82 3.14
C THR A 83 -9.09 -10.18 4.38
N PRO A 84 -9.61 -10.43 5.61
CA PRO A 84 -9.08 -9.85 6.83
C PRO A 84 -7.58 -10.10 7.01
N LEU A 85 -6.85 -9.12 7.56
CA LEU A 85 -5.40 -9.19 7.74
C LEU A 85 -4.96 -10.36 8.63
N ALA A 86 -5.80 -10.76 9.60
CA ALA A 86 -5.54 -11.92 10.45
C ALA A 86 -5.56 -13.26 9.68
N ALA A 87 -6.16 -13.31 8.49
CA ALA A 87 -6.20 -14.50 7.65
C ALA A 87 -5.05 -14.53 6.62
N VAL A 88 -4.18 -13.50 6.59
CA VAL A 88 -3.00 -13.48 5.71
C VAL A 88 -1.86 -14.26 6.36
N PRO A 89 -1.10 -15.08 5.60
CA PRO A 89 0.06 -15.79 6.14
C PRO A 89 1.09 -14.81 6.74
N SER A 90 1.49 -15.04 7.99
CA SER A 90 2.55 -14.28 8.63
C SER A 90 3.89 -14.49 7.92
N PRO A 91 4.70 -13.44 7.69
CA PRO A 91 6.09 -13.64 7.32
C PRO A 91 6.81 -14.25 8.53
N GLY A 92 7.30 -15.49 8.40
CA GLY A 92 8.19 -16.12 9.38
C GLY A 92 9.42 -15.28 9.70
#